data_AF-A0A9E0LCY2-F1
#
_entry.id   AF-A0A9E0LCY2-F1
#
_cell.length_a   1.000
_cell.length_b   1.000
_cell.length_c   1.000
_cell.angle_alpha   90.00
_cell.angle_beta   90.00
_cell.angle_gamma   90.00
#
_symmetry.space_group_name_H-M   'P 1'
#
loop_
_entity.id
_entity.type
_entity.pdbx_description
1 polymer ?
#
loop_
_entity_poly.entity_id
_entity_poly.type
_entity_poly.pdbx_seq_one_letter_code
_entity_poly.pdbx_strand_id
1 'polypeptide(L)'
;MRLVAQDISPRTRRRSLLGQIVLTLLGVLLLFLASFTSFEVPIATKRNLTSFAENQIRYAFNIVPERYQSKVEAYLPLLKAPTNTVRKTFYMPLAAAAVFVGYVLGPLLGAIACATFIVLGVVGPLLGIHAFASGGGVGYYLEPGFGYLLALIPAAAVVGMITRGKRTSVSQLMSVVAGLIVVHLSGVFYLLGSCLVSYLLDGNRASLAWQPWVFQHARNMSWYPLIYDFLSSLVMVGIAFPCRWLANTLTAPDSAPRPTAVPGNKPSERYHVVEEFV
;
A
#
# COMPACT_ATOMS: atom_id res chain seq x y z
N MET A 1 11.06 20.43 53.02
CA MET A 1 9.99 20.61 52.02
C MET A 1 10.58 21.06 50.69
N ARG A 2 10.54 20.22 49.65
CA ARG A 2 10.82 20.66 48.27
C ARG A 2 9.47 20.78 47.57
N LEU A 3 9.02 22.00 47.33
CA LEU A 3 7.84 22.26 46.50
C LEU A 3 8.22 22.03 45.04
N VAL A 4 7.75 20.92 44.46
CA VAL A 4 7.87 20.66 43.03
C VAL A 4 6.60 21.19 42.36
N ALA A 5 6.66 22.36 41.75
CA ALA A 5 5.58 22.88 40.93
C ALA A 5 5.50 22.04 39.64
N GLN A 6 4.46 21.22 39.49
CA GLN A 6 4.13 20.58 38.22
C GLN A 6 3.19 21.50 37.42
N ASP A 7 3.62 21.88 36.22
CA ASP A 7 2.82 22.61 35.23
C ASP A 7 1.83 21.63 34.57
N ILE A 8 0.54 21.74 34.93
CA ILE A 8 -0.56 20.88 34.43
C ILE A 8 -1.30 21.56 33.27
N SER A 9 -0.67 22.50 32.55
CA SER A 9 -1.26 22.99 31.30
C SER A 9 -1.37 21.83 30.29
N PRO A 10 -2.53 21.60 29.64
CA PRO A 10 -2.65 20.59 28.60
C PRO A 10 -1.78 21.03 27.42
N ARG A 11 -0.52 20.58 27.39
CA ARG A 11 0.39 20.80 26.27
C ARG A 11 -0.17 20.06 25.07
N THR A 12 -0.94 20.76 24.25
CA THR A 12 -1.29 20.32 22.90
C THR A 12 -0.02 20.32 22.07
N ARG A 13 0.78 19.26 22.21
CA ARG A 13 2.05 19.08 21.49
C ARG A 13 1.71 18.88 20.01
N ARG A 14 1.65 19.99 19.25
CA ARG A 14 1.39 19.97 17.80
C ARG A 14 2.53 19.22 17.12
N ARG A 15 2.21 18.15 16.40
CA ARG A 15 3.17 17.39 15.58
C ARG A 15 3.87 18.32 14.60
N SER A 16 5.15 18.06 14.29
CA SER A 16 5.90 18.85 13.32
C SER A 16 5.18 18.85 11.96
N LEU A 17 4.90 20.04 11.43
CA LEU A 17 4.28 20.20 10.11
C LEU A 17 5.27 19.78 9.01
N LEU A 18 6.53 20.20 9.15
CA LEU A 18 7.59 19.88 8.20
C LEU A 18 7.76 18.37 8.07
N GLY A 19 7.82 17.65 9.19
CA GLY A 19 7.92 16.19 9.19
C GLY A 19 6.73 15.51 8.50
N GLN A 20 5.52 16.02 8.68
CA GLN A 20 4.33 15.51 8.00
C GLN A 20 4.39 15.74 6.48
N ILE A 21 4.85 16.91 6.05
CA ILE A 21 5.04 17.22 4.62
C ILE A 21 6.07 16.28 4.00
N VAL A 22 7.25 16.16 4.62
CA VAL A 22 8.34 15.30 4.14
C VAL A 22 7.87 13.85 4.01
N LEU A 23 7.20 13.33 5.03
CA LEU A 23 6.68 11.96 5.02
C LEU A 23 5.59 11.73 3.98
N THR A 24 4.72 12.72 3.77
CA THR A 24 3.68 12.65 2.72
C THR A 24 4.34 12.61 1.34
N LEU A 25 5.34 13.45 1.09
CA LEU A 25 6.10 13.46 -0.18
C LEU A 25 6.86 12.15 -0.40
N LEU A 26 7.46 11.57 0.63
CA LEU A 26 8.09 10.24 0.55
C LEU A 26 7.06 9.15 0.22
N GLY A 27 5.86 9.22 0.78
CA GLY A 27 4.75 8.32 0.44
C GLY A 27 4.32 8.46 -1.02
N VAL A 28 4.20 9.70 -1.52
CA VAL A 28 3.89 9.98 -2.94
C VAL A 28 4.99 9.44 -3.86
N LEU A 29 6.26 9.63 -3.50
CA LEU A 29 7.40 9.12 -4.26
C LEU A 29 7.40 7.60 -4.32
N LEU A 30 7.08 6.91 -3.22
CA LEU A 30 6.95 5.45 -3.21
C LEU A 30 5.83 4.96 -4.14
N LEU A 31 4.67 5.62 -4.13
CA LEU A 31 3.56 5.29 -5.02
C LEU A 31 3.92 5.54 -6.49
N PHE A 32 4.62 6.64 -6.77
CA PHE A 32 5.15 6.94 -8.09
C PHE A 32 6.11 5.85 -8.56
N LEU A 33 7.11 5.48 -7.75
CA LEU A 33 8.05 4.40 -8.07
C LEU A 33 7.33 3.07 -8.29
N ALA A 34 6.36 2.73 -7.45
CA ALA A 34 5.56 1.52 -7.60
C ALA A 34 4.75 1.51 -8.91
N SER A 35 4.27 2.67 -9.38
CA SER A 35 3.55 2.80 -10.65
C SER A 35 4.44 2.58 -11.89
N PHE A 36 5.77 2.72 -11.76
CA PHE A 36 6.74 2.46 -12.83
C PHE A 36 7.53 1.17 -12.64
N THR A 37 7.25 0.42 -11.57
CA THR A 37 7.90 -0.86 -11.30
C THR A 37 6.98 -1.99 -11.73
N SER A 38 7.42 -2.78 -12.70
CA SER A 38 6.69 -3.96 -13.16
C SER A 38 7.56 -5.22 -13.09
N PHE A 39 6.98 -6.30 -12.58
CA PHE A 39 7.60 -7.62 -12.55
C PHE A 39 6.90 -8.56 -13.52
N GLU A 40 7.66 -9.34 -14.28
CA GLU A 40 7.11 -10.38 -15.13
C GLU A 40 6.80 -11.62 -14.28
N VAL A 41 5.52 -11.93 -14.07
CA VAL A 41 5.06 -13.02 -13.20
C VAL A 41 4.16 -14.00 -13.96
N PRO A 42 4.12 -15.29 -13.59
CA PRO A 42 3.19 -16.22 -14.22
C PRO A 42 1.74 -15.83 -13.91
N ILE A 43 0.80 -16.07 -14.82
CA ILE A 43 -0.62 -15.86 -14.50
C ILE A 43 -1.04 -16.86 -13.43
N ALA A 44 -1.65 -16.36 -12.35
CA ALA A 44 -2.07 -17.11 -11.17
C ALA A 44 -3.27 -18.04 -11.46
N THR A 45 -3.04 -19.08 -12.26
CA THR A 45 -3.98 -20.19 -12.48
C THR A 45 -3.31 -21.49 -12.09
N LYS A 46 -4.08 -22.45 -11.55
CA LYS A 46 -3.55 -23.74 -11.08
C LYS A 46 -2.60 -24.38 -12.11
N ARG A 47 -3.09 -24.58 -13.35
CA ARG A 47 -2.31 -25.20 -14.44
C ARG A 47 -1.03 -24.44 -14.77
N ASN A 48 -1.09 -23.11 -14.81
CA ASN A 48 0.05 -22.30 -15.20
C ASN A 48 1.10 -22.20 -14.09
N LEU A 49 0.67 -22.14 -12.83
CA LEU A 49 1.56 -22.15 -11.66
C LEU A 49 2.25 -23.50 -11.49
N THR A 50 1.56 -24.62 -11.72
CA THR A 50 2.17 -25.95 -11.70
C THR A 50 3.21 -26.07 -12.81
N SER A 51 2.88 -25.67 -14.05
CA SER A 51 3.84 -25.66 -15.16
C SER A 51 5.03 -24.73 -14.91
N PHE A 52 4.81 -23.57 -14.29
CA PHE A 52 5.90 -22.68 -13.89
C PHE A 52 6.81 -23.33 -12.85
N ALA A 53 6.24 -23.90 -11.78
CA ALA A 53 7.01 -24.57 -10.74
C ALA A 53 7.81 -25.77 -11.29
N GLU A 54 7.19 -26.60 -12.12
CA GLU A 54 7.86 -27.71 -12.81
C GLU A 54 9.03 -27.22 -13.67
N ASN A 55 8.84 -26.15 -14.44
CA ASN A 55 9.91 -25.56 -15.25
C ASN A 55 11.04 -24.99 -14.39
N GLN A 56 10.73 -24.37 -13.24
CA GLN A 56 11.76 -23.89 -12.30
C GLN A 56 12.54 -25.04 -11.67
N ILE A 57 11.87 -26.14 -11.30
CA ILE A 57 12.52 -27.34 -10.76
C ILE A 57 13.47 -27.95 -11.80
N ARG A 58 13.06 -28.02 -13.08
CA ARG A 58 13.91 -28.50 -14.17
C ARG A 58 15.08 -27.58 -14.44
N TYR A 59 14.85 -26.27 -14.42
CA TYR A 59 15.93 -25.29 -14.56
C TYR A 59 16.96 -25.47 -13.43
N ALA A 60 16.52 -25.63 -12.18
CA ALA A 60 17.39 -25.91 -11.05
C ALA A 60 18.11 -27.27 -11.18
N PHE A 61 17.41 -28.30 -11.68
CA PHE A 61 18.00 -29.62 -11.93
C PHE A 61 19.14 -29.58 -12.95
N ASN A 62 19.03 -28.76 -14.00
CA ASN A 62 20.10 -28.59 -14.98
C ASN A 62 21.38 -27.94 -14.40
N ILE A 63 21.32 -27.35 -13.20
CA ILE A 63 22.48 -26.79 -12.49
C ILE A 63 23.17 -27.87 -11.64
N VAL A 64 22.51 -28.99 -11.34
CA VAL A 64 23.06 -30.08 -10.53
C VAL A 64 24.13 -30.84 -11.33
N PRO A 65 25.29 -31.20 -10.73
CA PRO A 65 26.33 -31.97 -11.41
C PRO A 65 25.83 -33.32 -11.94
N GLU A 66 26.27 -33.71 -13.14
CA GLU A 66 25.84 -34.94 -13.86
C GLU A 66 25.89 -36.20 -12.99
N ARG A 67 26.87 -36.30 -12.09
CA ARG A 67 27.04 -37.42 -11.16
C ARG A 67 25.80 -37.72 -10.31
N TYR A 68 25.01 -36.71 -9.97
CA TYR A 68 23.81 -36.84 -9.13
C TYR A 68 22.51 -36.80 -9.94
N GLN A 69 22.55 -36.44 -11.22
CA GLN A 69 21.37 -36.25 -12.06
C GLN A 69 20.55 -37.55 -12.18
N SER A 70 21.20 -38.67 -12.45
CA SER A 70 20.55 -39.98 -12.59
C SER A 70 19.84 -40.44 -11.31
N LYS A 71 20.38 -40.10 -10.12
CA LYS A 71 19.73 -40.38 -8.83
C LYS A 71 18.50 -39.50 -8.63
N VAL A 72 18.62 -38.21 -8.92
CA VAL A 72 17.52 -37.25 -8.74
C VAL A 72 16.37 -37.54 -9.72
N GLU A 73 16.66 -37.92 -10.97
CA GLU A 73 15.65 -38.35 -11.94
C GLU A 73 14.86 -39.59 -11.51
N ALA A 74 15.48 -40.50 -10.77
CA ALA A 74 14.79 -41.68 -10.24
C ALA A 74 13.73 -41.31 -9.19
N TYR A 75 13.95 -40.25 -8.42
CA TYR A 75 12.99 -39.76 -7.42
C TYR A 75 11.98 -38.74 -7.99
N LEU A 76 12.35 -38.01 -9.04
CA LEU A 76 11.53 -36.95 -9.64
C LEU A 76 11.19 -37.25 -11.11
N PRO A 77 10.16 -38.08 -11.37
CA PRO A 77 9.74 -38.43 -12.74
C PRO A 77 9.27 -37.22 -13.56
N LEU A 78 8.90 -36.11 -12.90
CA LEU A 78 8.51 -34.85 -13.55
C LEU A 78 9.63 -34.26 -14.43
N LEU A 79 10.90 -34.62 -14.18
CA LEU A 79 12.05 -34.12 -14.92
C LEU A 79 12.11 -34.68 -16.35
N LYS A 80 11.50 -35.84 -16.60
CA LYS A 80 11.51 -36.53 -17.91
C LYS A 80 10.39 -36.08 -18.85
N ALA A 81 9.33 -35.49 -18.33
CA ALA A 81 8.24 -34.97 -19.15
C ALA A 81 8.73 -33.81 -20.05
N PRO A 82 8.02 -33.39 -21.11
CA PRO A 82 8.38 -32.17 -21.86
C PRO A 82 8.11 -30.90 -21.04
N THR A 83 8.77 -29.79 -21.37
CA THR A 83 8.54 -28.48 -20.74
C THR A 83 7.22 -27.89 -21.22
N ASN A 84 6.44 -27.34 -20.29
CA ASN A 84 5.16 -26.71 -20.59
C ASN A 84 5.34 -25.21 -20.86
N THR A 85 4.57 -24.65 -21.80
CA THR A 85 4.57 -23.19 -22.02
C THR A 85 3.87 -22.46 -20.88
N VAL A 86 4.50 -21.44 -20.32
CA VAL A 86 3.95 -20.64 -19.21
C VAL A 86 3.51 -19.28 -19.73
N ARG A 87 2.26 -18.91 -19.44
CA ARG A 87 1.76 -17.56 -19.69
C ARG A 87 2.19 -16.62 -18.58
N LYS A 88 2.74 -15.46 -18.95
CA LYS A 88 3.18 -14.43 -18.02
C LYS A 88 2.39 -13.13 -18.19
N THR A 89 2.42 -12.29 -17.17
CA THR A 89 1.80 -10.97 -17.12
C THR A 89 2.72 -10.02 -16.36
N PHE A 90 2.60 -8.72 -16.62
CA PHE A 90 3.28 -7.70 -15.83
C PHE A 90 2.47 -7.39 -14.58
N TYR A 91 3.12 -7.47 -13.42
CA TYR A 91 2.58 -7.17 -12.10
C TYR A 91 3.18 -5.88 -11.56
N MET A 92 2.33 -4.99 -11.04
CA MET A 92 2.73 -3.68 -10.52
C MET A 92 2.32 -3.58 -9.05
N PRO A 93 3.26 -3.36 -8.10
CA PRO A 93 3.00 -3.45 -6.66
C PRO A 93 2.32 -2.20 -6.08
N LEU A 94 1.39 -1.58 -6.80
CA LEU A 94 0.79 -0.32 -6.41
C LEU A 94 -0.17 -0.46 -5.21
N ALA A 95 -0.95 -1.54 -5.17
CA ALA A 95 -1.81 -1.85 -4.02
C ALA A 95 -0.98 -2.08 -2.75
N ALA A 96 0.11 -2.83 -2.87
CA ALA A 96 1.05 -3.07 -1.77
C ALA A 96 1.74 -1.79 -1.29
N ALA A 97 2.09 -0.88 -2.21
CA ALA A 97 2.62 0.42 -1.86
C ALA A 97 1.61 1.26 -1.06
N ALA A 98 0.33 1.26 -1.43
CA ALA A 98 -0.70 1.95 -0.64
C ALA A 98 -0.90 1.33 0.75
N VAL A 99 -0.84 0.00 0.86
CA VAL A 99 -0.85 -0.70 2.16
C VAL A 99 0.36 -0.28 3.00
N PHE A 100 1.56 -0.25 2.43
CA PHE A 100 2.76 0.22 3.10
C PHE A 100 2.62 1.67 3.59
N VAL A 101 2.17 2.57 2.71
CA VAL A 101 1.98 3.99 3.00
C VAL A 101 0.99 4.17 4.16
N GLY A 102 -0.16 3.50 4.13
CA GLY A 102 -1.12 3.50 5.22
C GLY A 102 -0.55 2.92 6.52
N TYR A 103 0.21 1.82 6.42
CA TYR A 103 0.85 1.17 7.56
C TYR A 103 1.91 2.05 8.23
N VAL A 104 2.71 2.81 7.47
CA VAL A 104 3.79 3.66 8.00
C VAL A 104 3.27 5.02 8.47
N LEU A 105 2.51 5.72 7.61
CA LEU A 105 2.06 7.10 7.84
C LEU A 105 0.81 7.18 8.73
N GLY A 106 0.08 6.08 8.88
CA GLY A 106 -1.20 6.05 9.55
C GLY A 106 -2.35 6.55 8.67
N PRO A 107 -3.57 6.65 9.22
CA PRO A 107 -4.77 6.73 8.41
C PRO A 107 -4.91 8.05 7.63
N LEU A 108 -4.58 9.18 8.28
CA LEU A 108 -4.75 10.50 7.66
C LEU A 108 -3.62 10.80 6.66
N LEU A 109 -2.36 10.74 7.09
CA LEU A 109 -1.22 11.05 6.22
C LEU A 109 -1.08 10.05 5.08
N GLY A 110 -1.41 8.76 5.31
CA GLY A 110 -1.42 7.76 4.26
C GLY A 110 -2.49 8.03 3.19
N ALA A 111 -3.70 8.39 3.62
CA ALA A 111 -4.76 8.80 2.70
C ALA A 111 -4.40 10.08 1.92
N ILE A 112 -3.81 11.08 2.58
CA ILE A 112 -3.34 12.31 1.94
C ILE A 112 -2.25 12.01 0.90
N ALA A 113 -1.30 11.12 1.22
CA ALA A 113 -0.26 10.72 0.26
C ALA A 113 -0.87 10.03 -0.97
N CYS A 114 -1.82 9.10 -0.78
CA CYS A 114 -2.51 8.45 -1.90
C CYS A 114 -3.33 9.45 -2.72
N ALA A 115 -4.05 10.36 -2.06
CA ALA A 115 -4.82 11.40 -2.74
C ALA A 115 -3.93 12.35 -3.54
N THR A 116 -2.79 12.74 -2.97
CA THR A 116 -1.79 13.59 -3.65
C THR A 116 -1.20 12.89 -4.86
N PHE A 117 -0.89 11.60 -4.77
CA PHE A 117 -0.46 10.79 -5.91
C PHE A 117 -1.51 10.75 -7.04
N ILE A 118 -2.80 10.60 -6.69
CA ILE A 118 -3.88 10.60 -7.69
C ILE A 118 -4.03 11.98 -8.34
N VAL A 119 -4.03 13.05 -7.54
CA VAL A 119 -4.06 14.43 -8.06
C VAL A 119 -2.88 14.68 -9.00
N LEU A 120 -1.69 14.19 -8.64
CA LEU A 120 -0.51 14.30 -9.49
C LEU A 120 -0.70 13.53 -10.81
N GLY A 121 -1.31 12.36 -10.83
CA GLY A 121 -1.57 11.64 -12.09
C GLY A 121 -2.64 12.28 -12.97
N VAL A 122 -3.60 12.99 -12.38
CA VAL A 122 -4.67 13.69 -13.11
C VAL A 122 -4.20 15.06 -13.64
N VAL A 123 -3.52 15.85 -12.81
CA VAL A 123 -3.11 17.24 -13.13
C VAL A 123 -1.69 17.28 -13.68
N GLY A 124 -0.83 16.34 -13.31
CA GLY A 124 0.59 16.31 -13.67
C GLY A 124 0.87 16.40 -15.17
N PRO A 125 0.08 15.82 -16.08
CA PRO A 125 0.31 15.98 -17.52
C PRO A 125 0.28 17.44 -18.00
N LEU A 126 -0.46 18.33 -17.31
CA LEU A 126 -0.44 19.79 -17.59
C LEU A 126 0.91 20.44 -17.23
N LEU A 127 1.68 19.79 -16.36
CA LEU A 127 3.00 20.20 -15.88
C LEU A 127 4.13 19.34 -16.48
N GLY A 128 3.83 18.44 -17.42
CA GLY A 128 4.78 17.50 -18.01
C GLY A 128 5.15 16.29 -17.13
N ILE A 129 4.46 16.08 -16.00
CA ILE A 129 4.72 14.98 -15.05
C ILE A 129 3.66 13.88 -15.23
N HIS A 130 4.07 12.69 -15.66
CA HIS A 130 3.16 11.57 -15.88
C HIS A 130 3.32 10.58 -14.71
N ALA A 131 2.40 10.61 -13.74
CA ALA A 131 2.49 9.74 -12.56
C ALA A 131 1.78 8.39 -12.71
N PHE A 132 0.97 8.21 -13.76
CA PHE A 132 0.32 6.94 -14.07
C PHE A 132 1.01 6.30 -15.27
N ALA A 133 1.13 4.98 -15.27
CA ALA A 133 1.82 4.24 -16.32
C ALA A 133 1.18 4.41 -17.72
N SER A 134 -0.13 4.64 -17.78
CA SER A 134 -0.86 4.89 -19.04
C SER A 134 -0.98 6.39 -19.39
N GLY A 135 -0.10 7.25 -18.87
CA GLY A 135 -0.01 8.67 -19.21
C GLY A 135 -0.78 9.62 -18.29
N GLY A 136 -1.92 9.22 -17.71
CA GLY A 136 -2.68 10.08 -16.79
C GLY A 136 -3.57 11.11 -17.48
N GLY A 137 -3.92 12.18 -16.75
CA GLY A 137 -4.71 13.31 -17.26
C GLY A 137 -6.14 13.35 -16.77
N VAL A 138 -6.85 14.44 -17.09
CA VAL A 138 -8.25 14.62 -16.66
C VAL A 138 -9.16 13.55 -17.23
N GLY A 139 -8.97 13.12 -18.49
CA GLY A 139 -9.77 12.04 -19.09
C GLY A 139 -9.56 10.66 -18.46
N TYR A 140 -8.57 10.49 -17.57
CA TYR A 140 -8.23 9.20 -16.99
C TYR A 140 -9.34 8.63 -16.10
N TYR A 141 -10.29 9.44 -15.62
CA TYR A 141 -11.46 8.91 -14.91
C TYR A 141 -12.35 8.04 -15.81
N LEU A 142 -12.25 8.15 -17.13
CA LEU A 142 -13.01 7.28 -18.04
C LEU A 142 -12.40 5.88 -18.14
N GLU A 143 -11.14 5.71 -17.71
CA GLU A 143 -10.47 4.42 -17.73
C GLU A 143 -11.09 3.48 -16.68
N PRO A 144 -11.52 2.25 -17.05
CA PRO A 144 -12.14 1.32 -16.10
C PRO A 144 -11.24 0.97 -14.90
N GLY A 145 -9.91 1.01 -15.11
CA GLY A 145 -8.90 0.79 -14.06
C GLY A 145 -8.77 1.93 -13.04
N PHE A 146 -9.27 3.14 -13.33
CA PHE A 146 -9.11 4.30 -12.45
C PHE A 146 -9.69 4.09 -11.05
N GLY A 147 -10.77 3.29 -10.94
CA GLY A 147 -11.34 2.92 -9.66
C GLY A 147 -10.37 2.27 -8.68
N TYR A 148 -9.41 1.49 -9.19
CA TYR A 148 -8.36 0.88 -8.36
C TYR A 148 -7.35 1.91 -7.83
N LEU A 149 -7.10 2.98 -8.60
CA LEU A 149 -6.29 4.11 -8.14
C LEU A 149 -7.03 4.90 -7.06
N LEU A 150 -8.31 5.21 -7.26
CA LEU A 150 -9.13 5.88 -6.24
C LEU A 150 -9.20 5.07 -4.93
N ALA A 151 -9.26 3.74 -5.05
CA ALA A 151 -9.33 2.84 -3.92
C ALA A 151 -8.09 2.86 -3.01
N LEU A 152 -6.94 3.36 -3.49
CA LEU A 152 -5.73 3.50 -2.68
C LEU A 152 -5.95 4.42 -1.47
N ILE A 153 -6.79 5.45 -1.61
CA ILE A 153 -7.10 6.40 -0.53
C ILE A 153 -7.78 5.70 0.67
N PRO A 154 -8.97 5.08 0.51
CA PRO A 154 -9.63 4.40 1.62
C PRO A 154 -8.84 3.18 2.09
N ALA A 155 -8.09 2.50 1.21
CA ALA A 155 -7.25 1.37 1.61
C ALA A 155 -6.14 1.81 2.58
N ALA A 156 -5.39 2.86 2.24
CA ALA A 156 -4.35 3.41 3.13
C ALA A 156 -4.94 3.91 4.45
N ALA A 157 -6.13 4.52 4.41
CA ALA A 157 -6.85 4.93 5.62
C ALA A 157 -7.18 3.72 6.51
N VAL A 158 -7.79 2.67 5.96
CA VAL A 158 -8.19 1.46 6.70
C VAL A 158 -6.98 0.74 7.28
N VAL A 159 -5.91 0.56 6.51
CA VAL A 159 -4.67 -0.05 6.98
C VAL A 159 -4.07 0.75 8.15
N GLY A 160 -4.03 2.08 8.01
CA GLY A 160 -3.55 2.98 9.04
C GLY A 160 -4.42 2.97 10.30
N MET A 161 -5.74 2.81 10.17
CA MET A 161 -6.67 2.69 11.29
C MET A 161 -6.45 1.40 12.08
N ILE A 162 -6.41 0.25 11.39
CA ILE A 162 -6.22 -1.07 12.01
C ILE A 162 -4.88 -1.12 12.73
N THR A 163 -3.84 -0.52 12.14
CA THR A 163 -2.48 -0.54 12.70
C THR A 163 -2.18 0.65 13.60
N ARG A 164 -3.17 1.45 14.01
CA ARG A 164 -2.94 2.60 14.91
C ARG A 164 -2.56 2.17 16.33
N GLY A 165 -3.15 1.09 16.82
CA GLY A 165 -2.96 0.55 18.17
C GLY A 165 -1.75 -0.37 18.33
N LYS A 166 -1.91 -1.43 19.13
CA LYS A 166 -0.88 -2.47 19.32
C LYS A 166 -0.69 -3.27 18.02
N ARG A 167 0.54 -3.31 17.52
CA ARG A 167 0.90 -3.92 16.24
C ARG A 167 1.39 -5.36 16.44
N THR A 168 0.45 -6.26 16.68
CA THR A 168 0.72 -7.69 16.66
C THR A 168 0.81 -8.19 15.21
N SER A 169 1.44 -9.35 14.98
CA SER A 169 1.47 -9.99 13.66
C SER A 169 0.06 -10.21 13.10
N VAL A 170 -0.92 -10.48 13.97
CA VAL A 170 -2.34 -10.59 13.61
C VAL A 170 -2.89 -9.26 13.10
N SER A 171 -2.65 -8.15 13.81
CA SER A 171 -3.12 -6.83 13.37
C SER A 171 -2.51 -6.40 12.03
N GLN A 172 -1.25 -6.78 11.78
CA GLN A 172 -0.55 -6.52 10.52
C GLN A 172 -1.19 -7.32 9.38
N LEU A 173 -1.37 -8.63 9.57
CA LEU A 173 -2.03 -9.50 8.61
C LEU A 173 -3.46 -9.02 8.30
N MET A 174 -4.24 -8.70 9.34
CA MET A 174 -5.60 -8.16 9.19
C MET A 174 -5.59 -6.83 8.43
N SER A 175 -4.60 -5.98 8.64
CA SER A 175 -4.49 -4.72 7.91
C SER A 175 -4.20 -4.94 6.42
N VAL A 176 -3.33 -5.90 6.08
CA VAL A 176 -3.04 -6.27 4.68
C VAL A 176 -4.31 -6.79 4.01
N VAL A 177 -4.99 -7.75 4.64
CA VAL A 177 -6.22 -8.34 4.11
C VAL A 177 -7.31 -7.26 3.93
N ALA A 178 -7.52 -6.42 4.94
CA ALA A 178 -8.52 -5.35 4.88
C ALA A 178 -8.19 -4.31 3.80
N GLY A 179 -6.92 -3.89 3.70
CA GLY A 179 -6.47 -2.96 2.67
C GLY A 179 -6.71 -3.49 1.27
N LEU A 180 -6.34 -4.75 1.00
CA LEU A 180 -6.55 -5.38 -0.31
C LEU A 180 -8.04 -5.57 -0.62
N ILE A 181 -8.86 -5.97 0.36
CA ILE A 181 -10.32 -6.02 0.21
C ILE A 181 -10.85 -4.64 -0.22
N VAL A 182 -10.41 -3.57 0.44
CA VAL A 182 -10.85 -2.20 0.09
C VAL A 182 -10.41 -1.83 -1.32
N VAL A 183 -9.17 -2.12 -1.72
CA VAL A 183 -8.67 -1.86 -3.09
C VAL A 183 -9.51 -2.59 -4.13
N HIS A 184 -9.64 -3.91 -3.99
CA HIS A 184 -10.29 -4.74 -5.00
C HIS A 184 -11.81 -4.53 -5.04
N LEU A 185 -12.47 -4.43 -3.88
CA LEU A 185 -13.92 -4.16 -3.87
C LEU A 185 -14.22 -2.80 -4.48
N SER A 186 -13.54 -1.73 -4.04
CA SER A 186 -13.80 -0.38 -4.57
C SER A 186 -13.49 -0.28 -6.06
N GLY A 187 -12.40 -0.91 -6.51
CA GLY A 187 -12.04 -0.98 -7.93
C GLY A 187 -13.08 -1.73 -8.76
N VAL A 188 -13.57 -2.87 -8.28
CA VAL A 188 -14.66 -3.61 -8.94
C VAL A 188 -15.96 -2.82 -8.93
N PHE A 189 -16.33 -2.16 -7.82
CA PHE A 189 -17.52 -1.31 -7.76
C PHE A 189 -17.46 -0.17 -8.78
N TYR A 190 -16.31 0.48 -8.91
CA TYR A 190 -16.10 1.52 -9.91
C TYR A 190 -16.20 0.99 -11.34
N LEU A 191 -15.59 -0.17 -11.62
CA LEU A 191 -15.66 -0.85 -12.91
C LEU A 191 -17.12 -1.15 -13.29
N LEU A 192 -17.90 -1.71 -12.36
CA LEU A 192 -19.32 -2.00 -12.58
C LEU A 192 -20.13 -0.71 -12.76
N GLY A 193 -19.87 0.31 -11.96
CA GLY A 193 -20.54 1.61 -12.06
C GLY A 193 -20.25 2.34 -13.38
N SER A 194 -18.99 2.38 -13.82
CA SER A 194 -18.60 2.97 -15.11
C SER A 194 -19.22 2.24 -16.29
N CYS A 195 -19.28 0.91 -16.26
CA CYS A 195 -20.01 0.12 -17.26
C CYS A 195 -21.51 0.45 -17.25
N LEU A 196 -22.13 0.56 -16.08
CA LEU A 196 -23.55 0.91 -15.95
C LEU A 196 -23.84 2.32 -16.49
N VAL A 197 -23.02 3.31 -16.15
CA VAL A 197 -23.18 4.69 -16.64
C VAL A 197 -23.03 4.74 -18.16
N SER A 198 -22.01 4.08 -18.71
CA SER A 198 -21.80 4.03 -20.17
C SER A 198 -23.02 3.42 -20.89
N TYR A 199 -23.59 2.36 -20.31
CA TYR A 199 -24.82 1.77 -20.83
C TYR A 199 -26.02 2.73 -20.78
N LEU A 200 -26.21 3.44 -19.68
CA LEU A 200 -27.35 4.37 -19.53
C LEU A 200 -27.27 5.54 -20.50
N LEU A 201 -26.07 5.99 -20.86
CA LEU A 201 -25.85 7.11 -21.78
C LEU A 201 -25.95 6.71 -23.26
N ASP A 202 -25.34 5.58 -23.65
CA ASP A 202 -25.22 5.18 -25.06
C ASP A 202 -26.31 4.18 -25.52
N GLY A 203 -27.17 3.74 -24.60
CA GLY A 203 -28.23 2.76 -24.86
C GLY A 203 -27.70 1.40 -25.32
N ASN A 204 -28.56 0.60 -25.95
CA ASN A 204 -28.24 -0.79 -26.35
C ASN A 204 -27.18 -0.93 -27.47
N ARG A 205 -26.56 0.18 -27.90
CA ARG A 205 -25.37 0.20 -28.80
C ARG A 205 -24.07 -0.01 -28.01
N ALA A 206 -24.02 0.49 -26.77
CA ALA A 206 -23.14 -0.03 -25.74
C ALA A 206 -23.83 -1.28 -25.17
N SER A 207 -23.90 -2.36 -25.96
CA SER A 207 -24.66 -3.56 -25.63
C SER A 207 -24.53 -3.88 -24.13
N LEU A 208 -25.67 -4.02 -23.45
CA LEU A 208 -25.76 -4.36 -22.03
C LEU A 208 -25.31 -5.80 -21.84
N ALA A 209 -24.01 -5.97 -21.94
CA ALA A 209 -23.40 -7.25 -22.00
C ALA A 209 -22.63 -7.37 -20.69
N TRP A 210 -23.16 -8.21 -19.81
CA TRP A 210 -22.38 -8.93 -18.80
C TRP A 210 -21.38 -9.86 -19.50
N GLN A 211 -20.77 -9.39 -20.59
CA GLN A 211 -19.96 -10.11 -21.51
C GLN A 211 -18.70 -10.57 -20.79
N PRO A 212 -18.04 -11.58 -21.36
CA PRO A 212 -16.72 -12.00 -20.97
C PRO A 212 -15.76 -10.83 -20.69
N TRP A 213 -15.91 -9.64 -21.29
CA TRP A 213 -15.02 -8.49 -21.10
C TRP A 213 -15.03 -7.85 -19.70
N VAL A 214 -16.18 -7.66 -19.02
CA VAL A 214 -16.20 -7.00 -17.68
C VAL A 214 -15.59 -7.96 -16.67
N PHE A 215 -16.02 -9.22 -16.73
CA PHE A 215 -15.45 -10.28 -15.93
C PHE A 215 -13.97 -10.50 -16.25
N GLN A 216 -13.55 -10.34 -17.51
CA GLN A 216 -12.15 -10.38 -17.90
C GLN A 216 -11.38 -9.20 -17.31
N HIS A 217 -11.92 -7.98 -17.32
CA HIS A 217 -11.30 -6.83 -16.67
C HIS A 217 -11.19 -7.02 -15.16
N ALA A 218 -12.28 -7.40 -14.49
CA ALA A 218 -12.29 -7.68 -13.07
C ALA A 218 -11.31 -8.82 -12.71
N ARG A 219 -11.26 -9.88 -13.52
CA ARG A 219 -10.32 -11.00 -13.33
C ARG A 219 -8.87 -10.56 -13.56
N ASN A 220 -8.61 -9.74 -14.58
CA ASN A 220 -7.27 -9.28 -14.90
C ASN A 220 -6.72 -8.26 -13.89
N MET A 221 -7.58 -7.39 -13.34
CA MET A 221 -7.18 -6.35 -12.37
C MET A 221 -7.28 -6.81 -10.92
N SER A 222 -8.19 -7.72 -10.58
CA SER A 222 -8.34 -8.25 -9.22
C SER A 222 -7.86 -9.69 -9.09
N TRP A 223 -8.44 -10.64 -9.82
CA TRP A 223 -8.26 -12.06 -9.51
C TRP A 223 -6.84 -12.58 -9.76
N TYR A 224 -6.25 -12.27 -10.93
CA TYR A 224 -4.89 -12.72 -11.24
C TYR A 224 -3.80 -12.03 -10.41
N PRO A 225 -3.88 -10.70 -10.14
CA PRO A 225 -2.88 -10.02 -9.31
C PRO A 225 -3.00 -10.31 -7.81
N LEU A 226 -4.17 -10.72 -7.30
CA LEU A 226 -4.46 -10.82 -5.87
C LEU A 226 -3.40 -11.58 -5.05
N ILE A 227 -2.90 -12.70 -5.57
CA ILE A 227 -1.86 -13.49 -4.87
C ILE A 227 -0.57 -12.68 -4.77
N TYR A 228 -0.20 -11.97 -5.84
CA TYR A 228 0.99 -11.13 -5.86
C TYR A 228 0.83 -9.90 -4.98
N ASP A 229 -0.35 -9.26 -4.97
CA ASP A 229 -0.67 -8.15 -4.07
C ASP A 229 -0.62 -8.56 -2.61
N PHE A 230 -1.11 -9.75 -2.28
CA PHE A 230 -1.02 -10.29 -0.94
C PHE A 230 0.43 -10.53 -0.51
N LEU A 231 1.22 -11.23 -1.34
CA LEU A 231 2.63 -11.53 -1.04
C LEU A 231 3.49 -10.26 -0.97
N SER A 232 3.34 -9.35 -1.92
CA SER A 232 4.09 -8.09 -1.95
C SER A 232 3.72 -7.20 -0.77
N SER A 233 2.44 -7.15 -0.38
CA SER A 233 1.99 -6.40 0.80
C SER A 233 2.59 -6.96 2.09
N LEU A 234 2.66 -8.29 2.24
CA LEU A 234 3.31 -8.92 3.39
C LEU A 234 4.80 -8.57 3.47
N VAL A 235 5.51 -8.65 2.34
CA VAL A 235 6.93 -8.26 2.25
C VAL A 235 7.11 -6.79 2.61
N MET A 236 6.30 -5.91 2.02
CA MET A 236 6.36 -4.46 2.26
C MET A 236 6.09 -4.12 3.73
N VAL A 237 5.05 -4.69 4.35
CA VAL A 237 4.78 -4.49 5.79
C VAL A 237 5.91 -5.05 6.66
N GLY A 238 6.54 -6.14 6.27
CA GLY A 238 7.72 -6.70 6.94
C GLY A 238 8.90 -5.72 6.96
N ILE A 239 9.23 -5.10 5.82
CA ILE A 239 10.32 -4.12 5.71
C ILE A 239 9.95 -2.72 6.23
N ALA A 240 8.68 -2.48 6.58
CA ALA A 240 8.19 -1.17 7.01
C ALA A 240 8.61 -0.75 8.43
N PHE A 241 9.17 -1.69 9.22
CA PHE A 241 9.56 -1.45 10.62
C PHE A 241 10.48 -0.21 10.81
N PRO A 242 11.63 -0.09 10.12
CA PRO A 242 12.50 1.09 10.23
C PRO A 242 11.82 2.39 9.76
N CYS A 243 10.97 2.31 8.73
CA CYS A 243 10.29 3.48 8.17
C CYS A 243 9.28 4.08 9.15
N ARG A 244 8.66 3.25 10.00
CA ARG A 244 7.75 3.73 11.04
C ARG A 244 8.48 4.42 12.19
N TRP A 245 9.65 3.93 12.56
CA TRP A 245 10.51 4.66 13.50
C TRP A 245 10.82 6.05 12.95
N LEU A 246 11.24 6.14 11.68
CA LEU A 246 11.50 7.40 11.01
C LEU A 246 10.26 8.32 11.00
N ALA A 247 9.08 7.78 10.71
CA ALA A 247 7.84 8.55 10.71
C ALA A 247 7.51 9.14 12.10
N ASN A 248 7.68 8.36 13.16
CA ASN A 248 7.47 8.83 14.53
C ASN A 248 8.50 9.90 14.93
N THR A 249 9.76 9.72 14.51
CA THR A 249 10.84 10.67 14.78
C THR A 249 10.61 12.00 14.08
N LEU A 250 10.25 11.99 12.79
CA LEU A 250 10.05 13.22 11.99
C LEU A 250 8.78 13.98 12.39
N THR A 251 7.73 13.27 12.84
CA THR A 251 6.49 13.94 13.31
C THR A 251 6.55 14.37 14.77
N ALA A 252 7.64 14.05 15.48
CA ALA A 252 7.85 14.50 16.84
C ALA A 252 7.82 16.04 16.88
N PRO A 253 7.11 16.63 17.86
CA PRO A 253 7.10 18.08 18.03
C PRO A 253 8.51 18.59 18.33
N ASP A 254 8.92 19.64 17.61
CA ASP A 254 10.21 20.31 17.83
C ASP A 254 10.33 20.70 19.31
N SER A 255 11.50 20.40 19.88
CA SER A 255 11.85 20.68 21.27
C SER A 255 11.40 22.10 21.66
N ALA A 256 10.37 22.21 22.51
CA ALA A 256 10.07 23.49 23.12
C ALA A 256 11.31 23.96 23.90
N PRO A 257 11.76 25.22 23.78
CA PRO A 257 12.74 25.77 24.69
C PRO A 257 12.24 25.55 26.12
N ARG A 258 13.09 25.07 27.03
CA ARG A 258 12.78 25.16 28.47
C ARG A 258 12.47 26.64 28.74
N PRO A 259 11.37 26.99 29.43
CA PRO A 259 11.22 28.34 29.93
C PRO A 259 12.46 28.63 30.77
N THR A 260 13.30 29.56 30.33
CA THR A 260 14.28 30.17 31.22
C THR A 260 13.45 30.76 32.35
N ALA A 261 13.62 30.24 33.57
CA ALA A 261 12.98 30.81 34.74
C ALA A 261 13.41 32.28 34.80
N VAL A 262 12.52 33.20 34.43
CA VAL A 262 12.72 34.63 34.63
C VAL A 262 12.59 34.83 36.14
N PRO A 263 13.65 35.21 36.86
CA PRO A 263 13.56 35.44 38.29
C PRO A 263 12.67 36.66 38.50
N GLY A 264 11.50 36.50 39.13
CA GLY A 264 10.71 37.62 39.62
C GLY A 264 9.22 37.63 39.30
N ASN A 265 8.69 36.75 38.44
CA ASN A 265 7.25 36.72 38.19
C ASN A 265 6.57 35.65 39.05
N LYS A 266 5.83 36.06 40.09
CA LYS A 266 4.98 35.13 40.86
C LYS A 266 3.85 34.65 39.95
N PRO A 267 3.69 33.33 39.74
CA PRO A 267 2.58 32.82 38.94
C PRO A 267 1.26 32.98 39.72
N SER A 268 0.25 33.50 39.03
CA SER A 268 -1.13 33.63 39.52
C SER A 268 -1.68 32.30 40.02
N GLU A 269 -2.36 32.36 41.16
CA GLU A 269 -3.02 31.29 41.90
C GLU A 269 -3.69 30.24 40.99
N ARG A 270 -3.04 29.09 40.81
CA ARG A 270 -3.65 27.83 40.35
C ARG A 270 -2.68 26.67 40.55
N TYR A 271 -2.33 26.39 41.80
CA TYR A 271 -1.61 25.17 42.17
C TYR A 271 -2.32 24.51 43.36
N HIS A 272 -2.70 23.25 43.21
CA HIS A 272 -3.01 22.40 44.35
C HIS A 272 -1.69 21.86 44.89
N VAL A 273 -1.42 22.12 46.16
CA VAL A 273 -0.30 21.55 46.91
C VAL A 273 -0.64 20.10 47.20
N VAL A 274 0.13 19.16 46.67
CA VAL A 274 0.07 17.76 47.11
C VAL A 274 1.23 17.57 48.09
N GLU A 275 0.90 17.35 49.36
CA GLU A 275 1.89 16.95 50.37
C GLU A 275 2.09 15.44 50.28
N GLU A 276 3.24 15.00 49.77
CA GLU A 276 3.70 13.61 49.98
C GLU A 276 4.27 13.51 51.39
N PHE A 277 3.60 12.75 52.26
CA PHE A 277 4.20 12.21 53.47
C PHE A 277 5.01 10.95 53.09
N VAL A 278 6.27 10.94 53.54
CA VAL A 278 7.23 9.83 53.40
C VAL A 278 6.68 8.54 54.01
#